data_AF-A0A498NDY8-F1
#
_entry.id   AF-A0A498NDY8-F1
#
_cell.length_a   1.000
_cell.length_b   1.000
_cell.length_c   1.000
_cell.angle_alpha   90.00
_cell.angle_beta   90.00
_cell.angle_gamma   90.00
#
_symmetry.space_group_name_H-M   'P 1'
#
loop_
_entity.id
_entity.type
_entity.pdbx_description
1 polymer ?
#
loop_
_entity_poly.entity_id
_entity_poly.type
_entity_poly.pdbx_seq_one_letter_code
_entity_poly.pdbx_strand_id
1 'polypeptide(L)'
;MLTKKQEYLESRIQQEIMIAKKNGTKNKRAALQALKRKKRFEQQLTQIDGTLSTIEFQREALENATTNTEVLKNMGYAAKAIKGIHQNIDLDKIDSLMQDITEQQEVAQEISDAISKPFGDQFDEDELLAELAELEQEELEESMKNMGRLPSVPTTKLPSTRPSHRATSKKRVEDDHDMKRLAAWAS
;
A
#
# COMPACT_ATOMS: atom_id res chain seq x y z
N MET A 1 20.78 4.18 2.74
CA MET A 1 20.48 5.06 1.58
C MET A 1 19.15 4.67 0.95
N LEU A 2 18.97 3.40 0.59
CA LEU A 2 17.70 2.89 0.03
C LEU A 2 16.52 2.98 1.02
N THR A 3 16.72 2.64 2.29
CA THR A 3 15.69 2.79 3.35
C THR A 3 15.20 4.23 3.51
N LYS A 4 16.10 5.21 3.55
CA LYS A 4 15.74 6.64 3.58
C LYS A 4 14.97 7.08 2.32
N LYS A 5 15.27 6.48 1.17
CA LYS A 5 14.58 6.76 -0.09
C LYS A 5 13.18 6.13 -0.09
N GLN A 6 13.03 4.95 0.51
CA GLN A 6 11.75 4.31 0.77
C GLN A 6 10.85 5.20 1.63
N GLU A 7 11.33 5.63 2.80
CA GLU A 7 10.61 6.56 3.70
C GLU A 7 10.20 7.86 3.00
N TYR A 8 11.09 8.41 2.16
CA TYR A 8 10.80 9.59 1.36
C TYR A 8 9.66 9.34 0.36
N LEU A 9 9.70 8.23 -0.39
CA LEU A 9 8.64 7.89 -1.35
C LEU A 9 7.30 7.63 -0.66
N GLU A 10 7.29 6.93 0.47
CA GLU A 10 6.10 6.70 1.29
C GLU A 10 5.48 8.04 1.75
N SER A 11 6.30 8.97 2.22
CA SER A 11 5.83 10.32 2.59
C SER A 11 5.23 11.07 1.40
N ARG A 12 5.84 10.94 0.21
CA ARG A 12 5.33 11.58 -1.02
C ARG A 12 4.02 10.96 -1.49
N ILE A 13 3.86 9.64 -1.38
CA ILE A 13 2.61 8.93 -1.66
C ILE A 13 1.50 9.46 -0.76
N GLN A 14 1.74 9.56 0.55
CA GLN A 14 0.77 10.12 1.49
C GLN A 14 0.38 11.58 1.16
N GLN A 15 1.36 12.40 0.75
CA GLN A 15 1.09 13.76 0.30
C GLN A 15 0.17 13.81 -0.92
N GLU A 16 0.42 12.98 -1.94
CA GLU A 16 -0.42 12.93 -3.14
C GLU A 16 -1.83 12.39 -2.84
N ILE A 17 -1.97 11.42 -1.91
CA ILE A 17 -3.28 10.96 -1.43
C ILE A 17 -4.06 12.10 -0.77
N MET A 18 -3.43 12.89 0.11
CA MET A 18 -4.08 14.04 0.73
C MET A 18 -4.50 15.10 -0.30
N ILE A 19 -3.67 15.32 -1.32
CA ILE A 19 -3.98 16.24 -2.43
C ILE A 19 -5.15 15.70 -3.26
N ALA A 20 -5.21 14.40 -3.52
CA ALA A 20 -6.30 13.76 -4.23
C ALA A 20 -7.63 13.90 -3.47
N LYS A 21 -7.66 13.51 -2.17
CA LYS A 21 -8.84 13.65 -1.29
C LYS A 21 -9.37 15.09 -1.26
N LYS A 22 -8.49 16.06 -0.95
CA LYS A 22 -8.85 17.49 -0.90
C LYS A 22 -9.42 18.05 -2.20
N ASN A 23 -8.99 17.52 -3.35
CA ASN A 23 -9.40 18.02 -4.67
C ASN A 23 -10.47 17.16 -5.35
N GLY A 24 -10.83 15.97 -4.84
CA GLY A 24 -11.80 15.08 -5.49
C GLY A 24 -13.12 15.79 -5.79
N THR A 25 -13.71 16.40 -4.76
CA THR A 25 -15.00 17.10 -4.86
C THR A 25 -14.96 18.47 -5.56
N LYS A 26 -13.78 19.09 -5.66
CA LYS A 26 -13.62 20.48 -6.16
C LYS A 26 -13.00 20.57 -7.54
N ASN A 27 -12.03 19.72 -7.84
CA ASN A 27 -11.24 19.74 -9.05
C ASN A 27 -10.74 18.32 -9.40
N LYS A 28 -11.62 17.57 -10.05
CA LYS A 28 -11.38 16.19 -10.50
C LYS A 28 -10.11 16.04 -11.33
N ARG A 29 -9.78 17.02 -12.18
CA ARG A 29 -8.54 16.99 -12.99
C ARG A 29 -7.27 17.07 -12.12
N ALA A 30 -7.28 17.93 -11.09
CA ALA A 30 -6.15 18.02 -10.17
C ALA A 30 -6.01 16.76 -9.30
N ALA A 31 -7.13 16.15 -8.90
CA ALA A 31 -7.14 14.88 -8.17
C ALA A 31 -6.57 13.73 -9.02
N LEU A 32 -7.00 13.59 -10.28
CA LEU A 32 -6.45 12.58 -11.22
C LEU A 32 -4.95 12.76 -11.45
N GLN A 33 -4.46 13.99 -11.59
CA GLN A 33 -3.02 14.23 -11.70
C GLN A 33 -2.24 13.85 -10.44
N ALA A 34 -2.83 14.05 -9.25
CA ALA A 34 -2.23 13.61 -7.99
C ALA A 34 -2.19 12.07 -7.91
N LEU A 35 -3.26 11.38 -8.29
CA LEU A 35 -3.28 9.91 -8.36
C LEU A 35 -2.27 9.36 -9.37
N LYS A 36 -2.09 10.01 -10.52
CA LYS A 36 -1.05 9.62 -11.49
C LYS A 36 0.36 9.78 -10.92
N ARG A 37 0.62 10.81 -10.10
CA ARG A 37 1.90 10.97 -9.38
C ARG A 37 2.06 9.94 -8.27
N LYS A 38 0.99 9.66 -7.50
CA LYS A 38 0.94 8.59 -6.50
C LYS A 38 1.35 7.25 -7.10
N LYS A 39 0.70 6.81 -8.19
CA LYS A 39 1.04 5.52 -8.84
C LYS A 39 2.49 5.44 -9.30
N ARG A 40 3.08 6.54 -9.79
CA ARG A 40 4.52 6.56 -10.13
C ARG A 40 5.42 6.37 -8.91
N PHE A 41 5.09 7.00 -7.78
CA PHE A 41 5.86 6.82 -6.56
C PHE A 41 5.70 5.41 -5.99
N GLU A 42 4.51 4.82 -6.05
CA GLU A 42 4.26 3.42 -5.65
C GLU A 42 5.08 2.44 -6.49
N GLN A 43 5.15 2.65 -7.82
CA GLN A 43 6.02 1.84 -8.69
C GLN A 43 7.50 1.94 -8.30
N GLN A 44 7.99 3.16 -8.02
CA GLN A 44 9.36 3.36 -7.56
C GLN A 44 9.62 2.70 -6.20
N LEU A 45 8.63 2.70 -5.31
CA LEU A 45 8.70 2.05 -4.01
C LEU A 45 8.84 0.52 -4.17
N THR A 46 7.99 -0.11 -4.99
CA THR A 46 8.05 -1.55 -5.27
C THR A 46 9.41 -1.98 -5.84
N GLN A 47 10.01 -1.18 -6.73
CA GLN A 47 11.35 -1.45 -7.25
C GLN A 47 12.42 -1.40 -6.16
N ILE A 48 12.35 -0.42 -5.26
CA ILE A 48 13.28 -0.30 -4.14
C ILE A 48 13.12 -1.48 -3.17
N ASP A 49 11.89 -1.90 -2.87
CA ASP A 49 11.63 -3.04 -1.99
C ASP A 49 12.19 -4.35 -2.57
N GLY A 50 11.99 -4.60 -3.87
CA GLY A 50 12.60 -5.75 -4.55
C GLY A 50 14.13 -5.71 -4.53
N THR A 51 14.71 -4.51 -4.70
CA THR A 51 16.16 -4.30 -4.60
C THR A 51 16.67 -4.56 -3.18
N LEU A 52 15.96 -4.09 -2.16
CA LEU A 52 16.30 -4.32 -0.76
C LEU A 52 16.26 -5.81 -0.41
N SER A 53 15.20 -6.52 -0.81
CA SER A 53 15.09 -7.96 -0.60
C SER A 53 16.24 -8.74 -1.28
N THR A 54 16.62 -8.33 -2.50
CA THR A 54 17.78 -8.93 -3.19
C THR A 54 19.07 -8.69 -2.43
N ILE A 55 19.30 -7.47 -1.91
CA ILE A 55 20.48 -7.14 -1.09
C ILE A 55 20.48 -7.95 0.22
N GLU A 56 19.32 -8.14 0.85
CA GLU A 56 19.19 -8.94 2.07
C GLU A 56 19.54 -10.40 1.81
N PHE A 57 19.03 -10.99 0.72
CA PHE A 57 19.39 -12.33 0.29
C PHE A 57 20.89 -12.47 0.01
N GLN A 58 21.47 -11.49 -0.70
CA GLN A 58 22.91 -11.45 -0.95
C GLN A 58 23.72 -11.35 0.35
N ARG A 59 23.25 -10.57 1.34
CA ARG A 59 23.89 -10.47 2.65
C ARG A 59 23.90 -11.82 3.36
N GLU A 60 22.76 -12.51 3.37
CA GLU A 60 22.64 -13.84 3.97
C GLU A 60 23.54 -14.87 3.28
N ALA A 61 23.59 -14.85 1.94
CA ALA A 61 24.48 -15.70 1.17
C ALA A 61 25.96 -15.44 1.51
N LEU A 62 26.37 -14.17 1.63
CA LEU A 62 27.73 -13.79 2.02
C LEU A 62 28.05 -14.20 3.47
N GLU A 63 27.09 -14.07 4.38
CA GLU A 63 27.24 -14.49 5.78
C GLU A 63 27.45 -16.01 5.86
N ASN A 64 26.61 -16.78 5.17
CA ASN A 64 26.76 -18.24 5.06
C ASN A 64 28.08 -18.65 4.40
N ALA A 65 28.50 -17.97 3.32
CA ALA A 65 29.78 -18.21 2.69
C ALA A 65 30.96 -17.87 3.61
N THR A 66 30.87 -16.79 4.38
CA THR A 66 31.90 -16.39 5.35
C THR A 66 32.03 -17.44 6.46
N THR A 67 30.92 -17.91 7.02
CA THR A 67 30.94 -18.98 8.02
C THR A 67 31.49 -20.28 7.43
N ASN A 68 31.07 -20.67 6.22
CA ASN A 68 31.56 -21.89 5.58
C ASN A 68 33.05 -21.80 5.23
N THR A 69 33.54 -20.65 4.75
CA THR A 69 34.96 -20.43 4.47
C THR A 69 35.80 -20.42 5.74
N GLU A 70 35.30 -19.84 6.84
CA GLU A 70 35.98 -19.87 8.14
C GLU A 70 36.05 -21.29 8.70
N VAL A 71 34.97 -22.07 8.61
CA VAL A 71 34.94 -23.50 8.96
C VAL A 71 35.91 -24.28 8.09
N LEU A 72 35.89 -24.10 6.76
CA LEU A 72 36.82 -24.79 5.84
C LEU A 72 38.27 -24.39 6.08
N LYS A 73 38.55 -23.13 6.42
CA LYS A 73 39.90 -22.67 6.79
C LYS A 73 40.38 -23.32 8.08
N ASN A 74 39.52 -23.41 9.09
CA ASN A 74 39.81 -24.10 10.34
C ASN A 74 39.98 -25.61 10.15
N MET A 75 39.14 -26.23 9.32
CA MET A 75 39.31 -27.61 8.87
C MET A 75 40.58 -27.78 8.05
N GLY A 76 40.99 -26.78 7.27
CA GLY A 76 42.25 -26.78 6.50
C GLY A 76 43.48 -26.70 7.40
N TYR A 77 43.43 -25.91 8.48
CA TYR A 77 44.46 -25.92 9.52
C TYR A 77 44.50 -27.26 10.26
N ALA A 78 43.34 -27.82 10.62
CA ALA A 78 43.24 -29.14 11.22
C ALA A 78 43.74 -30.23 10.27
N ALA A 79 43.38 -30.18 9.00
CA ALA A 79 43.82 -31.10 7.95
C ALA A 79 45.32 -30.94 7.66
N LYS A 80 45.90 -29.72 7.70
CA LYS A 80 47.35 -29.51 7.62
C LYS A 80 48.08 -30.10 8.83
N ALA A 81 47.52 -29.93 10.03
CA ALA A 81 48.06 -30.58 11.23
C ALA A 81 47.99 -32.10 11.13
N ILE A 82 46.86 -32.65 10.66
CA ILE A 82 46.68 -34.09 10.40
C ILE A 82 47.55 -34.57 9.24
N LYS A 83 47.80 -33.77 8.20
CA LYS A 83 48.65 -34.09 7.03
C LYS A 83 50.14 -34.02 7.37
N GLY A 84 50.53 -33.14 8.29
CA GLY A 84 51.85 -33.18 8.93
C GLY A 84 52.06 -34.50 9.70
N ILE A 85 50.98 -35.14 10.15
CA ILE A 85 50.97 -36.46 10.79
C ILE A 85 50.80 -37.59 9.73
N HIS A 86 50.10 -37.34 8.62
CA HIS A 86 49.78 -38.30 7.55
C HIS A 86 49.94 -37.65 6.15
N GLN A 87 51.14 -37.69 5.58
CA GLN A 87 51.40 -37.20 4.23
C GLN A 87 50.63 -38.04 3.19
N ASN A 88 49.53 -37.51 2.61
CA ASN A 88 49.03 -37.76 1.22
C ASN A 88 47.50 -37.61 1.04
N ILE A 89 46.88 -36.42 1.17
CA ILE A 89 45.53 -36.17 0.63
C ILE A 89 45.44 -34.79 -0.08
N ASP A 90 44.75 -34.79 -1.23
CA ASP A 90 44.69 -33.84 -2.37
C ASP A 90 43.90 -32.53 -2.18
N LEU A 91 44.21 -31.52 -3.01
CA LEU A 91 43.77 -30.12 -2.94
C LEU A 91 42.71 -29.70 -3.99
N ASP A 92 42.25 -30.59 -4.85
CA ASP A 92 41.44 -30.28 -6.06
C ASP A 92 40.02 -29.71 -5.80
N LYS A 93 39.55 -29.63 -4.55
CA LYS A 93 38.18 -29.20 -4.23
C LYS A 93 37.98 -27.69 -4.12
N ILE A 94 39.05 -26.89 -4.09
CA ILE A 94 38.97 -25.43 -3.91
C ILE A 94 38.65 -24.70 -5.23
N ASP A 95 39.18 -25.18 -6.36
CA ASP A 95 38.96 -24.56 -7.67
C ASP A 95 37.51 -24.70 -8.15
N SER A 96 36.84 -25.82 -7.81
CA SER A 96 35.41 -26.03 -8.09
C SER A 96 34.53 -25.00 -7.37
N LEU A 97 34.88 -24.60 -6.14
CA LEU A 97 34.08 -23.67 -5.36
C LEU A 97 34.19 -22.23 -5.88
N MET A 98 35.35 -21.86 -6.43
CA MET A 98 35.54 -20.55 -7.07
C MET A 98 34.72 -20.44 -8.36
N GLN A 99 34.52 -21.55 -9.06
CA GLN A 99 33.73 -21.60 -10.28
C GLN A 99 32.22 -21.39 -9.99
N ASP A 100 31.70 -22.01 -8.92
CA ASP A 100 30.31 -21.85 -8.47
C ASP A 100 29.96 -20.40 -8.05
N ILE A 101 30.95 -19.65 -7.52
CA ILE A 101 30.77 -18.25 -7.12
C ILE A 101 30.60 -17.34 -8.35
N THR A 102 31.34 -17.59 -9.43
CA THR A 102 31.22 -16.85 -10.68
C THR A 102 29.88 -17.08 -11.37
N GLU A 103 29.33 -18.30 -11.28
CA GLU A 103 28.05 -18.64 -11.91
C GLU A 103 26.87 -17.93 -11.21
N GLN A 104 26.94 -17.72 -9.90
CA GLN A 104 25.94 -16.94 -9.16
C GLN A 104 25.96 -15.43 -9.48
N GLN A 105 27.07 -14.90 -10.00
CA GLN A 105 27.18 -13.49 -10.39
C GLN A 105 26.38 -13.18 -11.68
N GLU A 106 26.20 -14.16 -12.57
CA GLU A 106 25.39 -14.03 -13.79
C GLU A 106 23.88 -13.97 -13.49
N VAL A 107 23.41 -14.75 -12.50
CA VAL A 107 21.98 -14.73 -12.08
C VAL A 107 21.58 -13.37 -11.52
N ALA A 108 22.45 -12.73 -10.76
CA ALA A 108 22.20 -11.38 -10.24
C ALA A 108 22.08 -10.33 -11.37
N GLN A 109 22.83 -10.52 -12.45
CA GLN A 109 22.81 -9.64 -13.61
C GLN A 109 21.51 -9.80 -14.41
N GLU A 110 21.03 -11.04 -14.59
CA GLU A 110 19.74 -11.32 -15.25
C GLU A 110 18.54 -10.74 -14.47
N ILE A 111 18.58 -10.81 -13.12
CA ILE A 111 17.56 -10.19 -12.26
C ILE A 111 17.60 -8.67 -12.37
N SER A 112 18.80 -8.07 -12.40
CA SER A 112 18.98 -6.62 -12.59
C SER A 112 18.39 -6.14 -13.92
N ASP A 113 18.58 -6.91 -14.98
CA ASP A 113 18.05 -6.61 -16.32
C ASP A 113 16.53 -6.83 -16.40
N ALA A 114 16.00 -7.82 -15.66
CA ALA A 114 14.56 -8.04 -15.54
C ALA A 114 13.85 -6.89 -14.81
N ILE A 115 14.48 -6.33 -13.76
CA ILE A 115 13.94 -5.20 -12.99
C ILE A 115 14.10 -3.87 -13.73
N SER A 116 15.15 -3.71 -14.55
CA SER A 116 15.46 -2.47 -15.28
C SER A 116 14.60 -2.23 -16.53
N LYS A 117 13.68 -3.12 -16.89
CA LYS A 117 12.80 -2.90 -18.06
C LYS A 117 11.92 -1.67 -17.80
N PRO A 118 12.00 -0.62 -18.65
CA PRO A 118 11.15 0.54 -18.49
C PRO A 118 9.70 0.15 -18.78
N PHE A 119 8.87 0.13 -17.74
CA PHE A 119 7.45 -0.13 -17.89
C PHE A 119 6.78 1.08 -18.57
N GLY A 120 6.12 0.81 -19.69
CA GLY A 120 5.47 1.80 -20.54
C GLY A 120 4.48 2.66 -19.74
N ASP A 121 4.62 3.97 -19.90
CA ASP A 121 3.95 5.00 -19.12
C ASP A 121 2.55 5.31 -19.68
N GLN A 122 1.58 4.41 -19.48
CA GLN A 122 0.15 4.71 -19.65
C GLN A 122 -0.66 4.06 -18.52
N PHE A 123 -0.93 4.83 -17.47
CA PHE A 123 -1.97 4.50 -16.51
C PHE A 123 -3.33 4.73 -17.17
N ASP A 124 -4.24 3.76 -17.03
CA ASP A 124 -5.60 3.86 -17.54
C ASP A 124 -6.38 4.91 -16.73
N GLU A 125 -7.03 5.84 -17.43
CA GLU A 125 -7.82 6.89 -16.78
C GLU A 125 -9.06 6.33 -16.09
N ASP A 126 -9.65 5.24 -16.62
CA ASP A 126 -10.84 4.62 -16.03
C ASP A 126 -10.51 3.94 -14.68
N GLU A 127 -9.33 3.33 -14.58
CA GLU A 127 -8.82 2.76 -13.33
C GLU A 127 -8.57 3.86 -12.28
N LEU A 128 -7.98 5.00 -12.68
CA LEU A 128 -7.75 6.14 -11.79
C LEU A 128 -9.07 6.79 -11.33
N LEU A 129 -10.09 6.79 -12.19
CA LEU A 129 -11.42 7.29 -11.85
C LEU A 129 -12.12 6.41 -10.81
N ALA A 130 -11.98 5.08 -10.92
CA ALA A 130 -12.48 4.14 -9.93
C ALA A 130 -11.79 4.34 -8.57
N GLU A 131 -10.46 4.44 -8.56
CA GLU A 131 -9.67 4.72 -7.34
C GLU A 131 -10.06 6.05 -6.69
N LEU A 132 -10.29 7.10 -7.51
CA LEU A 132 -10.75 8.39 -6.99
C LEU A 132 -12.12 8.29 -6.31
N ALA A 133 -13.06 7.54 -6.91
CA ALA A 133 -14.41 7.37 -6.35
C ALA A 133 -14.37 6.62 -5.01
N GLU A 134 -13.51 5.61 -4.89
CA GLU A 134 -13.28 4.89 -3.63
C GLU A 134 -12.73 5.83 -2.54
N LEU A 135 -11.72 6.65 -2.87
CA LEU A 135 -11.14 7.62 -1.92
C LEU A 135 -12.14 8.69 -1.48
N GLU A 136 -13.03 9.14 -2.38
CA GLU A 136 -14.10 10.09 -2.06
C GLU A 136 -15.13 9.47 -1.08
N GLN A 137 -15.46 8.19 -1.29
CA GLN A 137 -16.37 7.45 -0.41
C GLN A 137 -15.75 7.24 0.98
N GLU A 138 -14.47 6.85 1.06
CA GLU A 138 -13.74 6.73 2.32
C GLU A 138 -13.71 8.05 3.10
N GLU A 139 -13.45 9.18 2.43
CA GLU A 139 -13.42 10.50 3.06
C GLU A 139 -14.82 10.90 3.57
N LEU A 140 -15.87 10.58 2.81
CA LEU A 140 -17.25 10.77 3.26
C LEU A 140 -17.54 9.97 4.53
N GLU A 141 -17.18 8.69 4.57
CA GLU A 141 -17.35 7.83 5.74
C GLU A 141 -16.56 8.32 6.96
N GLU A 142 -15.32 8.75 6.75
CA GLU A 142 -14.48 9.34 7.81
C GLU A 142 -15.06 10.68 8.32
N SER A 143 -15.55 11.53 7.42
CA SER A 143 -16.20 12.80 7.78
C SER A 143 -17.50 12.58 8.56
N MET A 144 -18.29 11.56 8.20
CA MET A 144 -19.51 11.17 8.91
C MET A 144 -19.20 10.61 10.30
N LYS A 145 -18.14 9.80 10.42
CA LYS A 145 -17.65 9.29 11.71
C LYS A 145 -17.18 10.43 12.62
N ASN A 146 -16.52 11.43 12.06
CA ASN A 146 -16.05 12.61 12.80
C ASN A 146 -17.19 13.58 13.16
N MET A 147 -18.29 13.63 12.38
CA MET A 147 -19.50 14.39 12.71
C MET A 147 -20.44 13.70 13.71
N GLY A 148 -20.11 12.48 14.18
CA GLY A 148 -20.94 11.66 15.09
C GLY A 148 -21.22 12.22 16.50
N ARG A 149 -20.88 13.47 16.79
CA ARG A 149 -21.34 14.20 18.00
C ARG A 149 -22.33 15.28 17.60
N LEU A 150 -23.51 14.88 17.12
CA LEU A 150 -24.64 15.81 17.10
C LEU A 150 -24.95 16.22 18.55
N PRO A 151 -25.12 17.53 18.84
CA PRO A 151 -25.48 17.98 20.18
C PRO A 151 -26.78 17.31 20.62
N SER A 152 -26.78 16.73 21.81
CA SER A 152 -27.99 16.15 22.41
C SER A 152 -29.08 17.21 22.43
N VAL A 153 -30.21 16.91 21.79
CA VAL A 153 -31.40 17.76 21.85
C VAL A 153 -31.75 17.95 23.33
N PRO A 154 -31.94 19.19 23.83
CA PRO A 154 -32.22 19.40 25.23
C PRO A 154 -33.54 18.73 25.61
N THR A 155 -33.48 17.71 26.47
CA THR A 155 -34.61 17.04 27.12
C THR A 155 -35.19 17.91 28.24
N THR A 156 -35.48 19.18 27.95
CA THR A 156 -36.28 19.99 28.88
C THR A 156 -37.75 19.67 28.64
N LYS A 157 -38.37 18.95 29.58
CA LYS A 157 -39.83 18.81 29.60
C LYS A 157 -40.41 20.18 29.93
N LEU A 158 -40.96 20.85 28.92
CA LEU A 158 -41.73 22.07 29.10
C LEU A 158 -42.87 21.80 30.10
N PRO A 159 -43.11 22.70 31.08
CA PRO A 159 -44.19 22.51 32.05
C PRO A 159 -45.53 22.48 31.32
N SER A 160 -46.29 21.41 31.56
CA SER A 160 -47.66 21.26 31.07
C SER A 160 -48.56 22.29 31.74
N THR A 161 -48.75 23.44 31.10
CA THR A 161 -49.84 24.36 31.41
C THR A 161 -50.90 24.22 30.33
N ARG A 162 -52.00 23.58 30.74
CA ARG A 162 -53.22 23.37 29.97
C ARG A 162 -53.75 24.70 29.43
N PRO A 163 -54.23 24.73 28.18
CA PRO A 163 -55.47 25.46 27.91
C PRO A 163 -56.50 24.58 27.20
N SER A 164 -57.74 24.76 27.66
CA SER A 164 -58.97 24.34 27.00
C SER A 164 -59.09 25.01 25.62
N HIS A 165 -59.31 24.20 24.57
CA HIS A 165 -60.37 24.34 23.54
C HIS A 165 -59.97 23.83 22.15
N ARG A 166 -60.82 22.92 21.65
CA ARG A 166 -61.24 22.74 20.25
C ARG A 166 -60.24 22.12 19.26
N ALA A 167 -60.36 20.81 19.13
CA ALA A 167 -59.86 20.04 17.99
C ALA A 167 -60.61 20.42 16.70
N THR A 168 -59.87 20.75 15.64
CA THR A 168 -60.33 20.59 14.26
C THR A 168 -59.25 19.91 13.42
N SER A 169 -59.61 18.73 12.94
CA SER A 169 -58.90 17.82 12.07
C SER A 169 -58.79 18.36 10.64
N LYS A 170 -57.79 19.21 10.35
CA LYS A 170 -57.62 19.78 9.00
C LYS A 170 -56.42 19.29 8.19
N LYS A 171 -55.55 18.43 8.74
CA LYS A 171 -54.34 17.97 8.04
C LYS A 171 -54.43 16.55 7.46
N ARG A 172 -55.45 15.76 7.80
CA ARG A 172 -55.58 14.35 7.36
C ARG A 172 -56.45 14.15 6.12
N VAL A 173 -57.10 15.20 5.62
CA VAL A 173 -58.02 15.13 4.46
C VAL A 173 -57.31 15.55 3.16
N GLU A 174 -56.24 16.34 3.25
CA GLU A 174 -55.44 16.77 2.08
C GLU A 174 -54.64 15.60 1.49
N ASP A 175 -53.92 14.85 2.33
CA ASP A 175 -53.10 13.71 1.87
C ASP A 175 -53.93 12.61 1.18
N ASP A 176 -55.18 12.39 1.61
CA ASP A 176 -56.06 11.35 1.04
C ASP A 176 -56.66 11.77 -0.31
N HIS A 177 -56.84 13.08 -0.53
CA HIS A 177 -57.30 13.62 -1.81
C HIS A 177 -56.20 13.62 -2.86
N ASP A 178 -54.97 13.97 -2.47
CA ASP A 178 -53.83 13.98 -3.40
C ASP A 178 -53.42 12.56 -3.80
N MET A 179 -53.49 11.61 -2.87
CA MET A 179 -53.22 10.20 -3.16
C MET A 179 -54.26 9.58 -4.11
N LYS A 180 -55.54 9.97 -4.00
CA LYS A 180 -56.60 9.56 -4.95
C LYS A 180 -56.45 10.19 -6.33
N ARG A 181 -55.97 11.44 -6.43
CA ARG A 181 -55.72 12.09 -7.73
C ARG A 181 -54.58 11.43 -8.50
N LEU A 182 -53.53 10.98 -7.82
CA LEU A 182 -52.43 10.25 -8.45
C LEU A 182 -52.86 8.87 -8.96
N ALA A 183 -53.69 8.15 -8.21
CA ALA A 183 -54.18 6.83 -8.61
C ALA A 183 -55.08 6.88 -9.86
N ALA A 184 -55.84 7.96 -10.06
CA ALA A 184 -56.74 8.11 -11.21
C ALA A 184 -56.02 8.48 -12.53
N TRP A 185 -54.77 8.96 -12.47
CA TRP A 185 -53.98 9.27 -13.66
C TRP A 185 -53.19 8.07 -14.20
N ALA A 186 -53.02 7.03 -13.38
CA ALA A 186 -52.28 5.82 -13.71
C ALA A 186 -53.18 4.69 -14.26
N SER A 187 -54.47 4.95 -14.50
CA SER A 187 -55.44 3.98 -15.06
C SER A 187 -56.01 4.44 -16.40
#